data_AF-Q2KL12-F1
#
_entry.id   AF-Q2KL12-F1
#
_cell.length_a   1.000
_cell.length_b   1.000
_cell.length_c   1.000
_cell.angle_alpha   90.00
_cell.angle_beta   90.00
_cell.angle_gamma   90.00
#
_symmetry.space_group_name_H-M   'P 1'
#
loop_
_entity.id
_entity.type
_entity.pdbx_description
1 polymer ?
#
loop_
_entity_poly.entity_id
_entity_poly.type
_entity_poly.pdbx_seq_one_letter_code
_entity_poly.pdbx_strand_id
1 'polypeptide(L)' 'IISVKGIKGRLNRLPAAGVGDMVMATVKKGKPELRKKVHPAVVIRQRKSYRRKDGVFL' A
#
# COMPACT_ATOMS: atom_id res chain seq x y z
N ILE A 1 2.65 4.09 -4.85
CA ILE A 1 3.02 3.99 -3.43
C ILE A 1 4.50 4.33 -3.34
N ILE A 2 4.92 5.08 -2.34
CA ILE A 2 6.32 5.50 -2.14
C ILE A 2 7.02 4.55 -1.19
N SER A 3 6.42 4.30 -0.03
CA SER A 3 6.97 3.39 0.99
C SER A 3 5.84 2.74 1.78
N VAL A 4 6.18 1.65 2.48
CA VAL A 4 5.29 0.94 3.39
C VAL A 4 5.80 1.17 4.81
N LYS A 5 4.89 1.55 5.73
CA LYS A 5 5.27 1.79 7.12
C LYS A 5 5.56 0.46 7.82
N GLY A 6 6.66 0.40 8.58
CA GLY A 6 6.98 -0.76 9.43
C GLY A 6 7.74 -1.90 8.75
N ILE A 7 8.16 -1.75 7.47
CA ILE A 7 8.96 -2.78 6.78
C ILE A 7 10.46 -2.59 7.03
N LYS A 8 11.11 -3.67 7.51
CA LYS A 8 12.56 -3.83 7.43
C LYS A 8 12.92 -4.37 6.04
N GLY A 9 13.66 -3.56 5.27
CA GLY A 9 14.08 -3.94 3.92
C GLY A 9 15.11 -5.08 3.91
N ARG A 10 15.23 -5.76 2.77
CA ARG A 10 16.31 -6.71 2.48
C ARG A 10 16.95 -6.32 1.14
N LEU A 11 18.25 -6.54 0.98
CA LEU A 11 18.96 -6.31 -0.28
C LEU A 11 18.21 -6.99 -1.44
N ASN A 12 18.00 -6.24 -2.52
CA ASN A 12 17.27 -6.64 -3.73
C ASN A 12 15.75 -6.95 -3.56
N ARG A 13 15.13 -6.60 -2.42
CA ARG A 13 13.67 -6.74 -2.23
C ARG A 13 13.00 -5.38 -2.13
N LEU A 14 12.08 -5.12 -3.06
CA LEU A 14 11.20 -3.95 -2.97
C LEU A 14 10.21 -4.12 -1.81
N PRO A 15 9.87 -3.04 -1.08
CA PRO A 15 8.82 -3.07 -0.06
C PRO A 15 7.48 -3.45 -0.70
N ALA A 16 6.79 -4.44 -0.13
CA ALA A 16 5.48 -4.89 -0.57
C ALA A 16 4.42 -4.56 0.48
N ALA A 17 3.21 -4.18 0.05
CA ALA A 17 2.07 -3.93 0.93
C ALA A 17 0.88 -4.81 0.50
N GLY A 18 0.13 -5.32 1.47
CA GLY A 18 -1.14 -6.00 1.30
C GLY A 18 -2.32 -5.17 1.82
N VAL A 19 -3.51 -5.78 1.79
CA VAL A 19 -4.72 -5.16 2.37
C VAL A 19 -4.52 -4.92 3.87
N GLY A 20 -4.82 -3.70 4.31
CA GLY A 20 -4.71 -3.26 5.71
C GLY A 20 -3.38 -2.58 6.04
N ASP A 21 -2.38 -2.62 5.16
CA ASP A 21 -1.09 -1.98 5.42
C ASP A 21 -1.15 -0.46 5.23
N MET A 22 -0.44 0.25 6.11
CA MET A 22 -0.23 1.69 6.00
C MET A 22 0.91 2.00 5.02
N VAL A 23 0.61 2.85 4.05
CA VAL A 23 1.53 3.23 2.97
C VAL A 23 1.66 4.75 2.88
N MET A 24 2.83 5.22 2.47
CA MET A 24 3.03 6.62 2.07
C MET A 24 2.73 6.75 0.58
N ALA A 25 1.79 7.63 0.22
CA ALA A 25 1.34 7.82 -1.15
C ALA A 25 1.29 9.29 -1.53
N THR A 26 1.48 9.56 -2.83
CA THR A 26 1.24 10.85 -3.45
C THR A 26 0.07 10.75 -4.42
N VAL A 27 -0.71 11.82 -4.53
CA VAL A 27 -1.82 11.90 -5.48
C VAL A 27 -1.27 12.25 -6.87
N LYS A 28 -1.41 11.33 -7.84
CA LYS A 28 -1.01 11.58 -9.23
C LYS A 28 -2.06 12.39 -10.01
N LYS A 29 -3.35 12.11 -9.80
CA LYS A 29 -4.49 12.78 -10.45
C LYS A 29 -5.49 13.20 -9.36
N GLY A 30 -5.97 14.44 -9.40
CA GLY A 30 -6.87 15.00 -8.37
C GLY A 30 -6.69 16.50 -8.16
N LYS A 31 -7.21 17.03 -7.05
CA LYS A 31 -7.08 18.45 -6.67
C LYS A 31 -5.60 18.89 -6.67
N PRO A 32 -5.24 20.03 -7.28
CA PRO A 32 -3.86 20.50 -7.35
C PRO A 32 -3.17 20.60 -5.97
N GLU A 33 -3.91 21.00 -4.94
CA GLU A 33 -3.41 21.16 -3.56
C GLU A 33 -2.85 19.89 -2.91
N LEU A 34 -3.32 18.73 -3.37
CA LEU A 34 -2.96 17.40 -2.85
C LEU A 34 -1.88 16.73 -3.70
N ARG A 35 -1.60 17.25 -4.90
CA ARG A 35 -0.53 16.71 -5.75
C ARG A 35 0.83 17.09 -5.14
N LYS A 36 1.83 16.24 -5.38
CA LYS A 36 3.22 16.40 -4.89
C LYS A 36 3.40 16.36 -3.35
N LYS A 37 2.32 16.37 -2.57
CA LYS A 37 2.36 16.15 -1.12
C LYS A 37 2.29 14.66 -0.79
N VAL A 38 3.05 14.24 0.23
CA VAL A 38 3.05 12.87 0.75
C VAL A 38 1.98 12.74 1.81
N HIS A 39 1.11 11.76 1.67
CA HIS A 39 0.02 11.48 2.60
C HIS A 39 0.07 10.02 3.07
N PRO A 40 -0.19 9.77 4.37
CA PRO A 40 -0.43 8.42 4.84
C PRO A 40 -1.77 7.90 4.28
N ALA A 41 -1.77 6.66 3.79
CA ALA A 41 -2.95 6.00 3.24
C ALA A 41 -2.97 4.52 3.66
N VAL A 42 -4.13 3.87 3.54
CA VAL A 42 -4.31 2.44 3.81
C VAL A 42 -4.78 1.73 2.55
N VAL A 43 -4.21 0.55 2.28
CA VAL A 43 -4.64 -0.28 1.15
C VAL A 43 -5.93 -1.03 1.54
N ILE A 44 -7.05 -0.69 0.90
CA ILE A 44 -8.36 -1.29 1.21
C ILE A 44 -8.72 -2.49 0.33
N ARG A 45 -8.19 -2.56 -0.90
CA ARG A 45 -8.47 -3.61 -1.87
C ARG A 45 -7.20 -3.96 -2.63
N GLN A 46 -7.04 -5.24 -2.93
CA GLN A 46 -5.97 -5.74 -3.79
C GLN A 46 -6.57 -6.70 -4.83
N ARG A 47 -5.93 -6.80 -6.00
CA ARG A 47 -6.32 -7.76 -7.05
C ARG A 47 -5.70 -9.14 -6.85
N LYS A 48 -4.57 -9.21 -6.17
CA LYS A 48 -3.89 -10.48 -5.88
C LYS A 48 -4.70 -11.25 -4.85
N SER A 49 -4.96 -12.53 -5.12
CA SER A 49 -5.75 -13.32 -4.20
C SER A 49 -5.06 -13.50 -2.84
N TYR A 50 -5.83 -13.50 -1.76
CA TYR A 50 -5.34 -13.79 -0.42
C TYR A 50 -6.29 -14.75 0.32
N ARG A 51 -5.70 -15.56 1.19
CA ARG A 51 -6.44 -16.54 1.99
C ARG A 51 -7.00 -15.88 3.25
N ARG A 52 -8.31 -16.00 3.46
CA ARG A 52 -8.96 -15.64 4.72
C ARG A 52 -8.88 -16.79 5.73
N LYS A 53 -9.16 -16.49 7.00
CA LYS A 53 -9.07 -17.45 8.11
C LYS A 53 -10.00 -18.65 7.94
N ASP A 54 -11.15 -18.43 7.29
CA ASP A 54 -12.15 -19.43 6.91
C ASP A 54 -11.76 -20.28 5.69
N GLY A 55 -10.59 -20.04 5.08
CA GLY A 55 -10.08 -20.83 3.96
C GLY A 55 -10.52 -20.33 2.57
N VAL A 56 -11.36 -19.30 2.50
CA VAL A 56 -11.81 -18.69 1.24
C VAL A 56 -10.70 -17.80 0.65
N PHE A 57 -10.55 -17.82 -0.68
CA PHE A 57 -9.66 -16.93 -1.42
C PHE A 57 -10.44 -15.79 -2.07
N LEU A 58 -9.99 -14.56 -1.85
CA LEU A 58 -10.50 -13.33 -2.47
C LEU A 58 -9.40 -12.63 -3.24
#